data_AF-A0A6C0HFQ8-F1
#
_entry.id   AF-A0A6C0HFQ8-F1
#
_cell.length_a   1.000
_cell.length_b   1.000
_cell.length_c   1.000
_cell.angle_alpha   90.00
_cell.angle_beta   90.00
_cell.angle_gamma   90.00
#
_symmetry.space_group_name_H-M   'P 1'
#
loop_
_entity.id
_entity.type
_entity.pdbx_description
1 polymer ?
#
loop_
_entity_poly.entity_id
_entity_poly.type
_entity_poly.pdbx_seq_one_letter_code
_entity_poly.pdbx_strand_id
1 'polypeptide(L)'
;MEELLQKIHIVKQNDYRVADVVLRRGPRWTYSSRKIIEKDIYNGSILKQYLRRNGLFRPLNLNMLLNIIINKNKQKNLPVPDNNEIVMHLRMGDFVDFASILTKNYISLIKNKLIENTNINKITIVTAYAYGSWSEEEKIIYKSLDKKKFYDCTKETQRKNIKGIKSLLKSIVSTFPNLTLDIYSNLDIDKDICYCVLSNHFINDIGGFSNLMKRLNNLRKRRLQNDIYLY
;
A
#
# COMPACT_ATOMS: atom_id res chain seq x y z
N MET A 1 3.41 10.13 19.98
CA MET A 1 3.65 8.73 19.53
C MET A 1 2.37 7.90 19.60
N GLU A 2 1.70 7.80 20.75
CA GLU A 2 0.42 7.06 20.84
C GLU A 2 -0.63 7.63 19.89
N GLU A 3 -0.72 8.96 19.74
CA GLU A 3 -1.60 9.62 18.78
C GLU A 3 -1.39 9.15 17.33
N LEU A 4 -0.13 8.94 16.91
CA LEU A 4 0.15 8.41 15.56
C LEU A 4 -0.39 6.98 15.42
N LEU A 5 -0.18 6.14 16.43
CA LEU A 5 -0.63 4.74 16.38
C LEU A 5 -2.14 4.60 16.41
N GLN A 6 -2.86 5.53 17.05
CA GLN A 6 -4.32 5.58 17.04
C GLN A 6 -4.89 5.83 15.63
N LYS A 7 -4.10 6.41 14.71
CA LYS A 7 -4.52 6.60 13.31
C LYS A 7 -4.47 5.32 12.47
N ILE A 8 -3.85 4.25 12.96
CA ILE A 8 -3.66 3.01 12.20
C ILE A 8 -4.96 2.20 12.20
N HIS A 9 -5.50 1.95 11.01
CA HIS A 9 -6.68 1.10 10.84
C HIS A 9 -6.28 -0.37 10.64
N ILE A 10 -6.89 -1.26 11.43
CA ILE A 10 -6.69 -2.72 11.33
C ILE A 10 -7.67 -3.31 10.32
N VAL A 11 -7.13 -3.96 9.30
CA VAL A 11 -7.89 -4.67 8.27
C VAL A 11 -7.78 -6.17 8.53
N LYS A 12 -8.77 -6.73 9.24
CA LYS A 12 -8.72 -8.15 9.65
C LYS A 12 -8.92 -9.12 8.49
N GLN A 13 -9.72 -8.74 7.49
CA GLN A 13 -9.97 -9.55 6.30
C GLN A 13 -9.75 -8.66 5.08
N ASN A 14 -8.99 -9.16 4.11
CA ASN A 14 -8.64 -8.38 2.93
C ASN A 14 -8.70 -9.22 1.67
N ASP A 15 -9.85 -9.20 1.00
CA ASP A 15 -10.00 -9.71 -0.38
C ASP A 15 -9.48 -8.70 -1.41
N TYR A 16 -9.30 -7.44 -1.03
CA TYR A 16 -8.83 -6.34 -1.89
C TYR A 16 -7.30 -6.37 -2.05
N ARG A 17 -6.78 -7.51 -2.48
CA ARG A 17 -5.34 -7.81 -2.57
C ARG A 17 -4.78 -7.30 -3.89
N VAL A 18 -4.77 -5.98 -4.05
CA VAL A 18 -4.52 -5.29 -5.33
C VAL A 18 -3.32 -5.84 -6.08
N ALA A 19 -2.15 -5.95 -5.44
CA ALA A 19 -0.97 -6.46 -6.12
C ALA A 19 -1.06 -7.94 -6.49
N ASP A 20 -1.61 -8.78 -5.62
CA ASP A 20 -1.76 -10.22 -5.91
C ASP A 20 -2.73 -10.44 -7.08
N VAL A 21 -3.83 -9.69 -7.11
CA VAL A 21 -4.83 -9.74 -8.18
C VAL A 21 -4.28 -9.20 -9.50
N VAL A 22 -3.67 -8.01 -9.49
CA VAL A 22 -3.15 -7.35 -10.69
C VAL A 22 -1.95 -8.11 -11.27
N LEU A 23 -1.09 -8.67 -10.42
CA LEU A 23 0.11 -9.42 -10.82
C LEU A 23 -0.12 -10.93 -10.94
N ARG A 24 -1.32 -11.42 -10.61
CA ARG A 24 -1.70 -12.85 -10.57
C ARG A 24 -0.77 -13.71 -9.72
N ARG A 25 -0.53 -13.26 -8.47
CA ARG A 25 0.41 -13.90 -7.56
C ARG A 25 -0.30 -14.49 -6.35
N GLY A 26 0.24 -15.61 -5.88
CA GLY A 26 -0.23 -16.29 -4.68
C GLY A 26 -1.49 -17.13 -4.91
N PRO A 27 -1.88 -17.98 -3.95
CA PRO A 27 -2.96 -18.96 -4.14
C PRO A 27 -4.35 -18.32 -4.31
N ARG A 28 -4.54 -17.11 -3.77
CA ARG A 28 -5.86 -16.46 -3.63
C ARG A 28 -6.24 -15.52 -4.75
N TRP A 29 -5.32 -15.20 -5.68
CA TRP A 29 -5.58 -14.12 -6.64
C TRP A 29 -6.85 -14.39 -7.48
N THR A 30 -7.07 -15.64 -7.89
CA THR A 30 -8.26 -16.02 -8.68
C THR A 30 -9.54 -15.83 -7.88
N TYR A 31 -9.60 -16.35 -6.64
CA TYR A 31 -10.76 -16.19 -5.76
C TYR A 31 -11.04 -14.71 -5.48
N SER A 32 -10.03 -13.94 -5.06
CA SER A 32 -10.15 -12.51 -4.80
C SER A 32 -10.63 -11.76 -6.05
N SER A 33 -10.08 -12.06 -7.23
CA SER A 33 -10.45 -11.40 -8.48
C SER A 33 -11.92 -11.61 -8.86
N ARG A 34 -12.46 -12.83 -8.70
CA ARG A 34 -13.88 -13.14 -8.94
C ARG A 34 -14.77 -12.37 -7.96
N LYS A 35 -14.45 -12.47 -6.67
CA LYS A 35 -15.17 -11.78 -5.59
C LYS A 35 -15.22 -10.26 -5.80
N ILE A 36 -14.12 -9.65 -6.25
CA ILE A 36 -14.06 -8.22 -6.57
C ILE A 36 -14.98 -7.85 -7.74
N ILE A 37 -15.08 -8.70 -8.75
CA ILE A 37 -15.96 -8.46 -9.91
C ILE A 37 -17.43 -8.65 -9.55
N GLU A 38 -17.74 -9.67 -8.75
CA GLU A 38 -19.10 -10.09 -8.44
C GLU A 38 -19.75 -9.20 -7.36
N LYS A 39 -19.05 -8.91 -6.27
CA LYS A 39 -19.67 -8.24 -5.11
C LYS A 39 -19.84 -6.73 -5.29
N ASP A 40 -20.98 -6.22 -4.86
CA ASP A 40 -21.34 -4.80 -5.00
C ASP A 40 -20.54 -3.85 -4.11
N ILE A 41 -20.00 -4.35 -3.00
CA ILE A 41 -19.13 -3.56 -2.11
C ILE A 41 -17.89 -2.99 -2.83
N TYR A 42 -17.51 -3.58 -3.97
CA TYR A 42 -16.38 -3.12 -4.78
C TYR A 42 -16.82 -2.24 -5.96
N ASN A 43 -18.10 -1.87 -6.07
CA ASN A 43 -18.58 -1.00 -7.13
C ASN A 43 -17.89 0.36 -7.11
N GLY A 44 -17.39 0.76 -8.28
CA GLY A 44 -16.59 1.98 -8.42
C GLY A 44 -15.16 1.89 -7.87
N SER A 45 -14.73 0.78 -7.27
CA SER A 45 -13.34 0.61 -6.79
C SER A 45 -12.34 0.57 -7.95
N ILE A 46 -11.10 1.00 -7.72
CA ILE A 46 -10.02 1.01 -8.72
C ILE A 46 -9.81 -0.39 -9.29
N LEU A 47 -9.74 -1.40 -8.42
CA LEU A 47 -9.44 -2.77 -8.83
C LEU A 47 -10.60 -3.40 -9.61
N LYS A 48 -11.86 -3.18 -9.22
CA LYS A 48 -13.01 -3.68 -9.98
C LYS A 48 -13.09 -3.03 -11.36
N GLN A 49 -12.87 -1.72 -11.44
CA GLN A 49 -12.80 -1.01 -12.72
C GLN A 49 -11.68 -1.56 -13.61
N TYR A 50 -10.50 -1.79 -13.03
CA TYR A 50 -9.36 -2.36 -13.76
C TYR A 50 -9.67 -3.76 -14.27
N LEU A 51 -10.20 -4.65 -13.43
CA LEU A 51 -10.52 -6.02 -13.83
C LEU A 51 -11.60 -6.09 -14.92
N ARG A 52 -12.63 -5.24 -14.86
CA ARG A 52 -13.68 -5.17 -15.89
C ARG A 52 -13.13 -4.69 -17.24
N ARG A 53 -12.22 -3.71 -17.24
CA ARG A 53 -11.65 -3.13 -18.48
C ARG A 53 -10.52 -3.95 -19.06
N ASN A 54 -9.62 -4.45 -18.22
CA ASN A 54 -8.48 -5.24 -18.66
C ASN A 54 -8.87 -6.69 -18.94
N GLY A 55 -9.86 -7.23 -18.23
CA GLY A 55 -10.19 -8.65 -18.23
C GLY A 55 -9.31 -9.47 -17.28
N LEU A 56 -9.90 -10.50 -16.66
CA LEU A 56 -9.29 -11.33 -15.62
C LEU A 56 -7.98 -12.02 -16.05
N PHE A 57 -7.88 -12.40 -17.34
CA PHE A 57 -6.79 -13.24 -17.87
C PHE A 57 -5.85 -12.51 -18.85
N ARG A 58 -6.03 -11.20 -19.10
CA ARG A 58 -5.13 -10.40 -19.96
C ARG A 58 -3.85 -9.92 -19.27
N PRO A 59 -2.71 -9.77 -19.95
CA PRO A 59 -1.48 -9.26 -19.35
C PRO A 59 -1.66 -7.96 -18.54
N LEU A 60 -0.72 -7.69 -17.63
CA LEU A 60 -0.70 -6.47 -16.83
C LEU A 60 -0.65 -5.23 -17.72
N ASN A 61 -1.64 -4.34 -17.60
CA ASN A 61 -1.64 -3.03 -18.26
C ASN A 61 -1.47 -1.90 -17.24
N LEU A 62 -0.23 -1.52 -16.96
CA LEU A 62 0.08 -0.44 -16.00
C LEU A 62 -0.47 0.92 -16.42
N ASN A 63 -0.50 1.22 -17.72
CA ASN A 63 -1.04 2.48 -18.24
C ASN A 63 -2.54 2.59 -17.96
N MET A 64 -3.29 1.51 -18.17
CA MET A 64 -4.72 1.45 -17.86
C MET A 64 -4.96 1.61 -16.35
N LEU A 65 -4.22 0.87 -15.51
CA LEU A 65 -4.35 0.97 -14.07
C LEU A 65 -4.05 2.39 -13.57
N LEU A 66 -2.97 3.01 -14.06
CA LEU A 66 -2.62 4.39 -13.73
C LEU A 66 -3.73 5.37 -14.13
N ASN A 67 -4.30 5.23 -15.34
CA ASN A 67 -5.40 6.09 -15.80
C ASN A 67 -6.64 5.97 -14.90
N ILE A 68 -6.98 4.74 -14.46
CA ILE A 68 -8.09 4.52 -13.54
C ILE A 68 -7.85 5.21 -12.21
N ILE A 69 -6.62 5.12 -11.65
CA ILE A 69 -6.23 5.78 -10.40
C ILE A 69 -6.37 7.31 -10.52
N ILE A 70 -5.80 7.90 -11.57
CA ILE A 70 -5.88 9.36 -11.80
C ILE A 70 -7.33 9.81 -11.95
N ASN A 71 -8.13 9.09 -12.74
CA ASN A 71 -9.53 9.44 -12.96
C ASN A 71 -10.36 9.29 -11.68
N LYS A 72 -10.13 8.24 -10.89
CA LYS A 72 -10.77 8.04 -9.58
C LYS A 72 -10.48 9.22 -8.66
N ASN A 73 -9.21 9.66 -8.59
CA ASN A 73 -8.81 10.82 -7.78
C ASN A 73 -9.53 12.10 -8.24
N LYS A 74 -9.53 12.38 -9.56
CA LYS A 74 -10.23 13.54 -10.13
C LYS A 74 -11.73 13.54 -9.83
N GLN A 75 -12.39 12.39 -9.95
CA GLN A 75 -13.83 12.26 -9.75
C GLN A 75 -14.25 12.36 -8.28
N LYS A 76 -13.40 11.90 -7.36
CA LYS A 76 -13.73 11.82 -5.92
C LYS A 76 -13.02 12.87 -5.08
N ASN A 77 -12.17 13.69 -5.70
CA ASN A 77 -11.32 14.67 -5.04
C ASN A 77 -10.63 14.08 -3.80
N LEU A 78 -9.98 12.93 -3.97
CA LEU A 78 -9.32 12.26 -2.85
C LEU A 78 -8.10 13.06 -2.40
N PRO A 79 -7.73 12.99 -1.11
CA PRO A 79 -6.52 13.64 -0.61
C PRO A 79 -5.28 13.15 -1.37
N VAL A 80 -4.42 14.09 -1.73
CA VAL A 80 -3.12 13.82 -2.35
C VAL A 80 -2.00 14.41 -1.48
N PRO A 81 -0.78 13.86 -1.54
CA PRO A 81 0.35 14.36 -0.77
C PRO A 81 0.83 15.71 -1.29
N ASP A 82 1.37 16.54 -0.39
CA ASP A 82 1.98 17.81 -0.76
C ASP A 82 3.28 17.60 -1.58
N ASN A 83 3.71 18.66 -2.28
CA ASN A 83 4.94 18.60 -3.08
C ASN A 83 6.21 18.45 -2.22
N ASN A 84 6.17 18.90 -0.97
CA ASN A 84 7.24 18.83 0.03
C ASN A 84 7.06 17.67 1.03
N GLU A 85 6.32 16.63 0.64
CA GLU A 85 6.02 15.48 1.47
C GLU A 85 6.70 14.20 0.95
N ILE A 86 7.39 13.48 1.85
CA ILE A 86 7.79 12.10 1.63
C ILE A 86 6.64 11.18 1.99
N VAL A 87 6.22 10.37 1.04
CA VAL A 87 5.23 9.31 1.26
C VAL A 87 5.93 7.97 1.32
N MET A 88 5.81 7.29 2.46
CA MET A 88 6.44 6.01 2.69
C MET A 88 5.38 4.94 2.94
N HIS A 89 5.24 3.97 2.03
CA HIS A 89 4.36 2.84 2.29
C HIS A 89 5.09 1.80 3.15
N LEU A 90 4.48 1.35 4.25
CA LEU A 90 4.99 0.31 5.15
C LEU A 90 3.98 -0.83 5.32
N ARG A 91 4.42 -2.07 5.22
CA ARG A 91 3.60 -3.24 5.58
C ARG A 91 3.72 -3.52 7.06
N MET A 92 2.64 -3.32 7.82
CA MET A 92 2.67 -3.37 9.29
C MET A 92 1.94 -4.56 9.93
N GLY A 93 1.01 -5.21 9.21
CA GLY A 93 0.15 -6.26 9.77
C GLY A 93 0.80 -7.64 9.93
N ASP A 94 1.63 -8.08 8.99
CA ASP A 94 2.24 -9.42 9.03
C ASP A 94 3.72 -9.41 9.48
N PHE A 95 4.20 -8.35 10.15
CA PHE A 95 5.64 -8.17 10.45
C PHE A 95 6.24 -9.33 11.26
N VAL A 96 5.56 -9.81 12.30
CA VAL A 96 6.09 -10.86 13.19
C VAL A 96 6.37 -12.19 12.49
N ASP A 97 5.62 -12.52 11.44
CA ASP A 97 5.79 -13.76 10.72
C ASP A 97 6.86 -13.68 9.62
N PHE A 98 7.35 -12.47 9.30
CA PHE A 98 8.39 -12.26 8.30
C PHE A 98 9.50 -11.39 8.89
N ALA A 99 10.58 -12.03 9.35
CA ALA A 99 11.76 -11.40 9.95
C ALA A 99 12.42 -10.29 9.10
N SER A 100 12.03 -10.14 7.83
CA SER A 100 12.52 -9.14 6.88
C SER A 100 11.64 -7.90 6.72
N ILE A 101 10.42 -7.87 7.26
CA ILE A 101 9.58 -6.66 7.23
C ILE A 101 10.18 -5.63 8.20
N LEU A 102 10.09 -4.33 7.90
CA LEU A 102 10.71 -3.22 8.67
C LEU A 102 12.25 -3.27 8.85
N THR A 103 12.99 -4.17 8.20
CA THR A 103 14.47 -4.23 8.32
C THR A 103 15.20 -3.34 7.33
N LYS A 104 14.48 -2.75 6.36
CA LYS A 104 15.05 -1.77 5.43
C LYS A 104 15.64 -0.58 6.19
N ASN A 105 16.75 -0.06 5.70
CA ASN A 105 17.35 1.17 6.24
C ASN A 105 16.54 2.40 5.80
N TYR A 106 15.36 2.58 6.38
CA TYR A 106 14.47 3.71 6.06
C TYR A 106 15.11 5.05 6.35
N ILE A 107 15.97 5.14 7.36
CA ILE A 107 16.71 6.37 7.69
C ILE A 107 17.57 6.80 6.51
N SER A 108 18.34 5.88 5.90
CA SER A 108 19.11 6.19 4.70
C SER A 108 18.22 6.57 3.52
N LEU A 109 17.09 5.87 3.32
CA LEU A 109 16.16 6.18 2.24
C LEU A 109 15.53 7.58 2.39
N ILE A 110 15.18 7.99 3.62
CA ILE A 110 14.68 9.33 3.93
C ILE A 110 15.78 10.36 3.66
N LYS A 111 17.00 10.15 4.18
CA LYS A 111 18.14 11.05 3.93
C LYS A 111 18.35 11.29 2.44
N ASN A 112 18.30 10.25 1.62
CA ASN A 112 18.46 10.38 0.17
C ASN A 112 17.36 11.26 -0.44
N LYS A 113 16.11 11.15 0.02
CA LYS A 113 15.02 12.03 -0.44
C LYS A 113 15.19 13.48 -0.01
N LEU A 114 15.72 13.72 1.18
CA LEU A 114 16.03 15.09 1.65
C LEU A 114 17.18 15.72 0.86
N ILE A 115 18.16 14.92 0.41
CA ILE A 115 19.22 15.38 -0.49
C ILE A 115 18.66 15.74 -1.87
N GLU A 116 17.73 14.94 -2.40
CA GLU A 116 17.06 15.21 -3.68
C GLU A 116 16.18 16.48 -3.63
N ASN A 117 15.61 16.83 -2.48
CA ASN A 117 14.77 18.01 -2.29
C ASN A 117 14.83 18.52 -0.85
N THR A 118 15.50 19.66 -0.64
CA THR A 118 15.70 20.28 0.67
C THR A 118 14.46 20.95 1.24
N ASN A 119 13.41 21.16 0.43
CA ASN A 119 12.16 21.80 0.88
C ASN A 119 11.22 20.83 1.59
N ILE A 120 11.54 19.53 1.63
CA ILE A 120 10.74 18.52 2.30
C ILE A 120 10.69 18.82 3.80
N ASN A 121 9.48 18.90 4.34
CA ASN A 121 9.24 19.20 5.76
C ASN A 121 8.29 18.19 6.44
N LYS A 122 7.80 17.19 5.69
CA LYS A 122 6.82 16.22 6.16
C LYS A 122 7.13 14.81 5.66
N ILE A 123 6.91 13.82 6.53
CA ILE A 123 6.91 12.39 6.22
C ILE A 123 5.53 11.85 6.59
N THR A 124 4.86 11.23 5.63
CA THR A 124 3.63 10.49 5.87
C THR A 124 3.84 9.01 5.62
N ILE A 125 3.53 8.20 6.61
CA ILE A 125 3.55 6.76 6.49
C ILE A 125 2.18 6.27 6.04
N VAL A 126 2.12 5.68 4.85
CA VAL A 126 0.93 5.00 4.36
C VAL A 126 0.98 3.55 4.81
N THR A 127 -0.07 3.09 5.49
CA THR A 127 -0.13 1.69 5.95
C THR A 127 -1.56 1.18 5.95
N ALA A 128 -1.73 -0.04 5.45
CA ALA A 128 -2.88 -0.86 5.73
C ALA A 128 -2.42 -1.94 6.72
N TYR A 129 -2.94 -1.91 7.94
CA TYR A 129 -2.61 -2.90 8.96
C TYR A 129 -3.42 -4.18 8.71
N ALA A 130 -3.16 -4.78 7.56
CA ALA A 130 -3.86 -5.94 7.07
C ALA A 130 -3.18 -7.21 7.54
N TYR A 131 -3.96 -8.07 8.21
CA TYR A 131 -3.55 -9.42 8.50
C TYR A 131 -3.91 -10.31 7.32
N GLY A 132 -3.01 -11.19 6.92
CA GLY A 132 -3.22 -12.15 5.85
C GLY A 132 -4.31 -13.20 6.12
N SER A 133 -5.23 -12.97 7.07
CA SER A 133 -6.26 -13.90 7.50
C SER A 133 -7.14 -14.37 6.34
N TRP A 134 -7.64 -15.58 6.52
CA TRP A 134 -8.47 -16.30 5.57
C TRP A 134 -9.88 -16.36 6.14
N SER A 135 -10.87 -16.02 5.33
CA SER A 135 -12.27 -16.32 5.65
C SER A 135 -12.47 -17.83 5.76
N GLU A 136 -13.53 -18.26 6.46
CA GLU A 136 -13.84 -19.68 6.59
C GLU A 136 -14.09 -20.35 5.23
N GLU A 137 -14.72 -19.64 4.30
CA GLU A 137 -14.90 -20.09 2.91
C GLU A 137 -13.54 -20.35 2.24
N GLU A 138 -12.59 -19.40 2.34
CA GLU A 138 -11.25 -19.59 1.81
C GLU A 138 -10.53 -20.74 2.54
N LYS A 139 -10.67 -20.87 3.86
CA LYS A 139 -10.08 -21.99 4.59
C LYS A 139 -10.60 -23.31 4.03
N ILE A 140 -11.91 -23.46 3.80
CA ILE A 140 -12.49 -24.69 3.22
C ILE A 140 -11.92 -24.97 1.82
N ILE A 141 -11.93 -23.96 0.92
CA ILE A 141 -11.43 -24.09 -0.45
C ILE A 141 -9.96 -24.53 -0.48
N TYR A 142 -9.15 -24.03 0.46
CA TYR A 142 -7.70 -24.18 0.44
C TYR A 142 -7.14 -25.15 1.49
N LYS A 143 -7.97 -25.72 2.38
CA LYS A 143 -7.59 -26.75 3.37
C LYS A 143 -7.13 -28.04 2.70
N SER A 144 -7.64 -28.33 1.51
CA SER A 144 -7.23 -29.49 0.68
C SER A 144 -5.83 -29.36 0.07
N LEU A 145 -5.19 -28.18 0.14
CA LEU A 145 -3.85 -27.95 -0.46
C LEU A 145 -2.67 -28.23 0.49
N ASP A 146 -2.94 -28.80 1.67
CA ASP A 146 -2.01 -29.46 2.60
C ASP A 146 -0.71 -28.71 3.00
N LYS A 147 -0.59 -27.40 2.75
CA LYS A 147 0.71 -26.71 2.86
C LYS A 147 0.71 -25.28 3.40
N LYS A 148 -0.26 -24.82 4.20
CA LYS A 148 -0.22 -23.41 4.68
C LYS A 148 -0.58 -23.23 6.15
N LYS A 149 0.35 -22.57 6.86
CA LYS A 149 0.09 -21.84 8.10
C LYS A 149 -0.91 -20.73 7.75
N PHE A 150 -2.12 -20.82 8.27
CA PHE A 150 -3.07 -19.71 8.22
C PHE A 150 -2.54 -18.63 9.17
N TYR A 151 -2.21 -17.47 8.61
CA TYR A 151 -1.76 -16.33 9.41
C TYR A 151 -2.98 -15.66 10.01
N ASP A 152 -3.01 -15.56 11.34
CA ASP A 152 -4.11 -14.92 12.06
C ASP A 152 -3.62 -13.78 12.95
N CYS A 153 -4.48 -12.76 13.07
CA CYS A 153 -4.29 -11.65 13.98
C CYS A 153 -4.46 -12.13 15.43
N THR A 154 -3.36 -12.47 16.09
CA THR A 154 -3.35 -12.76 17.53
C THR A 154 -2.99 -11.51 18.35
N LYS A 155 -3.39 -11.46 19.63
CA LYS A 155 -2.98 -10.38 20.54
C LYS A 155 -1.45 -10.27 20.65
N GLU A 156 -0.76 -11.41 20.61
CA GLU A 156 0.70 -11.46 20.70
C GLU A 156 1.38 -10.90 19.44
N THR A 157 0.92 -11.31 18.25
CA THR A 157 1.45 -10.79 16.97
C THR A 157 1.20 -9.29 16.85
N GLN A 158 -0.01 -8.82 17.19
CA GLN A 158 -0.33 -7.40 17.27
C GLN A 158 0.64 -6.65 18.21
N ARG A 159 0.88 -7.16 19.42
CA ARG A 159 1.79 -6.51 20.39
C ARG A 159 3.21 -6.38 19.84
N LYS A 160 3.73 -7.46 19.24
CA LYS A 160 5.08 -7.47 18.66
C LYS A 160 5.19 -6.53 17.45
N ASN A 161 4.20 -6.53 16.54
CA ASN A 161 4.12 -5.58 15.43
C ASN A 161 4.11 -4.13 15.92
N ILE A 162 3.23 -3.79 16.89
CA ILE A 162 3.17 -2.44 17.48
C ILE A 162 4.52 -2.04 18.08
N LYS A 163 5.23 -2.96 18.76
CA LYS A 163 6.56 -2.68 19.31
C LYS A 163 7.56 -2.33 18.20
N GLY A 164 7.58 -3.09 17.10
CA GLY A 164 8.44 -2.81 15.94
C GLY A 164 8.15 -1.45 15.31
N ILE A 165 6.87 -1.13 15.12
CA ILE A 165 6.43 0.16 14.58
C ILE A 165 6.83 1.31 15.50
N LYS A 166 6.57 1.18 16.81
CA LYS A 166 7.00 2.17 17.83
C LYS A 166 8.50 2.43 17.74
N SER A 167 9.30 1.38 17.59
CA SER A 167 10.76 1.49 17.46
C SER A 167 11.17 2.28 16.21
N LEU A 168 10.58 1.94 15.05
CA LEU A 168 10.87 2.63 13.79
C LEU A 168 10.44 4.10 13.84
N LEU A 169 9.22 4.40 14.31
CA LEU A 169 8.72 5.77 14.41
C LEU A 169 9.61 6.61 15.34
N LYS A 170 10.03 6.06 16.49
CA LYS A 170 10.98 6.73 17.40
C LYS A 170 12.30 7.04 16.70
N SER A 171 12.85 6.09 15.95
CA SER A 171 14.10 6.28 15.20
C SER A 171 13.98 7.37 14.13
N ILE A 172 12.85 7.44 13.42
CA ILE A 172 12.58 8.50 12.44
C ILE A 172 12.52 9.86 13.14
N VAL A 173 11.70 10.01 14.18
CA VAL A 173 11.53 11.28 14.91
C VAL A 173 12.85 11.75 15.53
N SER A 174 13.62 10.84 16.15
CA SER A 174 14.90 11.20 16.75
C SER A 174 15.95 11.62 15.72
N THR A 175 15.92 11.04 14.52
CA THR A 175 16.89 11.34 13.47
C THR A 175 16.51 12.59 12.68
N PHE A 176 15.21 12.89 12.56
CA PHE A 176 14.69 14.01 11.77
C PHE A 176 13.73 14.87 12.61
N PRO A 177 14.22 15.53 13.68
CA PRO A 177 13.35 16.24 14.63
C PRO A 177 12.59 17.43 14.01
N ASN A 178 13.08 17.95 12.88
CA ASN A 178 12.47 19.09 12.17
C ASN A 178 11.41 18.68 11.14
N LEU A 179 11.19 17.38 10.92
CA LEU A 179 10.17 16.91 9.99
C LEU A 179 8.89 16.55 10.75
N THR A 180 7.76 16.99 10.22
CA THR A 180 6.45 16.53 10.69
C THR A 180 6.25 15.08 10.29
N LEU A 181 5.95 14.20 11.24
CA LEU A 181 5.64 12.79 10.99
C LEU A 181 4.14 12.55 11.14
N ASP A 182 3.53 11.93 10.13
CA ASP A 182 2.11 11.55 10.15
C ASP A 182 1.88 10.10 9.67
N ILE A 183 0.67 9.59 9.94
CA ILE A 183 0.20 8.29 9.46
C ILE A 183 -1.08 8.47 8.66
N TYR A 184 -1.06 7.94 7.44
CA TYR A 184 -2.22 7.84 6.55
C TYR A 184 -2.63 6.37 6.43
N SER A 185 -3.75 6.01 7.02
CA SER A 185 -4.24 4.64 7.04
C SER A 185 -5.75 4.66 6.88
N ASN A 186 -6.28 3.95 5.88
CA ASN A 186 -7.70 3.96 5.57
C ASN A 186 -8.25 2.53 5.48
N LEU A 187 -9.55 2.40 5.78
CA LEU A 187 -10.30 1.19 5.43
C LEU A 187 -10.58 1.11 3.92
N ASP A 188 -10.67 2.27 3.25
CA ASP A 188 -10.77 2.37 1.80
C ASP A 188 -9.36 2.38 1.18
N ILE A 189 -8.93 1.20 0.71
CA ILE A 189 -7.60 0.99 0.12
C ILE A 189 -7.40 1.81 -1.16
N ASP A 190 -8.46 2.26 -1.85
CA ASP A 190 -8.31 3.13 -3.02
C ASP A 190 -7.68 4.47 -2.65
N LYS A 191 -7.96 4.98 -1.45
CA LYS A 191 -7.33 6.21 -0.93
C LYS A 191 -5.83 6.02 -0.76
N ASP A 192 -5.43 4.91 -0.14
CA ASP A 192 -4.02 4.59 0.07
C ASP A 192 -3.27 4.39 -1.26
N ILE A 193 -3.91 3.76 -2.25
CA ILE A 193 -3.36 3.64 -3.61
C ILE A 193 -3.15 5.01 -4.24
N CYS A 194 -4.17 5.88 -4.21
CA CYS A 194 -4.08 7.22 -4.78
C CYS A 194 -2.97 8.04 -4.10
N TYR A 195 -2.93 8.03 -2.77
CA TYR A 195 -1.93 8.74 -1.98
C TYR A 195 -0.50 8.30 -2.34
N CYS A 196 -0.25 6.98 -2.42
CA CYS A 196 1.05 6.44 -2.81
C CYS A 196 1.43 6.82 -4.25
N VAL A 197 0.53 6.57 -5.22
CA VAL A 197 0.84 6.73 -6.65
C VAL A 197 0.99 8.20 -7.04
N LEU A 198 0.23 9.10 -6.43
CA LEU A 198 0.24 10.52 -6.76
C LEU A 198 1.32 11.32 -6.03
N SER A 199 2.01 10.73 -5.04
CA SER A 199 3.12 11.36 -4.32
C SER A 199 4.29 11.80 -5.22
N ASN A 200 4.98 12.87 -4.85
CA ASN A 200 6.22 13.28 -5.54
C ASN A 200 7.47 12.59 -4.98
N HIS A 201 7.50 12.27 -3.69
CA HIS A 201 8.65 11.60 -3.06
C HIS A 201 8.20 10.27 -2.42
N PHE A 202 8.13 9.20 -3.23
CA PHE A 202 7.69 7.88 -2.76
C PHE A 202 8.85 7.00 -2.28
N ILE A 203 8.71 6.41 -1.09
CA ILE A 203 9.57 5.35 -0.56
C ILE A 203 8.73 4.06 -0.44
N ASN A 204 9.20 2.99 -1.06
CA ASN A 204 8.51 1.70 -1.04
C ASN A 204 9.12 0.72 -0.03
N ASP A 205 8.27 0.09 0.78
CA ASP A 205 8.64 -1.12 1.53
C ASP A 205 8.73 -2.34 0.59
N ILE A 206 8.95 -3.53 1.16
CA ILE A 206 8.93 -4.82 0.48
C ILE A 206 7.50 -5.25 0.13
N GLY A 207 7.38 -6.29 -0.67
CA GLY A 207 6.10 -6.90 -1.04
C GLY A 207 5.48 -6.36 -2.34
N GLY A 208 4.47 -7.09 -2.82
CA GLY A 208 3.83 -6.83 -4.11
C GLY A 208 3.17 -5.46 -4.19
N PHE A 209 2.47 -5.03 -3.13
CA PHE A 209 1.76 -3.74 -3.09
C PHE A 209 2.72 -2.56 -3.22
N SER A 210 3.70 -2.45 -2.32
CA SER A 210 4.72 -1.40 -2.33
C SER A 210 5.43 -1.29 -3.69
N ASN A 211 5.79 -2.45 -4.27
CA ASN A 211 6.47 -2.51 -5.57
C ASN A 211 5.55 -2.06 -6.71
N LEU A 212 4.27 -2.44 -6.70
CA LEU A 212 3.29 -1.99 -7.70
C LEU A 212 3.08 -0.48 -7.62
N MET A 213 2.92 0.08 -6.41
CA MET A 213 2.78 1.52 -6.21
C MET A 213 3.99 2.29 -6.74
N LYS A 214 5.21 1.81 -6.47
CA LYS A 214 6.43 2.40 -7.02
C LYS A 214 6.47 2.41 -8.54
N ARG A 215 6.08 1.30 -9.19
CA ARG A 215 6.04 1.22 -10.66
C ARG A 215 5.06 2.24 -11.24
N LEU A 216 3.87 2.35 -10.64
CA LEU A 216 2.84 3.31 -11.06
C LEU A 216 3.28 4.76 -10.82
N ASN A 217 3.89 5.06 -9.66
CA ASN A 217 4.44 6.38 -9.34
C ASN A 217 5.52 6.81 -10.34
N ASN A 218 6.47 5.93 -10.65
CA ASN A 218 7.52 6.20 -11.63
C ASN A 218 6.94 6.41 -13.04
N LEU A 219 5.95 5.61 -13.43
CA LEU A 219 5.26 5.78 -14.71
C LEU A 219 4.54 7.13 -14.80
N ARG A 220 3.86 7.56 -13.72
CA ARG A 220 3.23 8.89 -13.62
C ARG A 220 4.26 10.00 -13.82
N LYS A 221 5.39 9.95 -13.12
CA LYS A 221 6.43 10.98 -13.20
C LYS A 221 7.02 11.12 -14.60
N ARG A 222 7.27 9.99 -15.28
CA ARG A 222 7.75 10.00 -16.67
C ARG A 222 6.78 10.68 -17.63
N ARG A 223 5.46 10.46 -17.45
CA ARG A 223 4.45 11.16 -18.26
C ARG A 223 4.47 12.66 -18.04
N LEU A 224 4.51 13.09 -16.78
CA LEU A 224 4.60 14.52 -16.47
C LEU A 224 5.84 15.18 -17.04
N GLN A 225 6.98 14.49 -17.07
CA GLN A 225 8.20 14.99 -17.71
C GLN A 225 8.00 15.13 -19.23
N ASN A 226 7.43 14.13 -19.89
CA ASN A 226 7.21 14.16 -21.34
C ASN A 226 6.19 15.25 -21.75
N ASP A 227 5.17 15.51 -20.94
CA ASP A 227 4.16 16.54 -21.21
C ASP A 227 4.76 17.95 -21.13
N ILE A 228 5.83 18.16 -20.34
CA ILE A 228 6.54 19.45 -20.24
C ILE A 228 7.39 19.74 -21.49
N TYR A 229 7.92 18.71 -22.17
CA TYR A 229 8.76 18.87 -23.36
C TYR A 229 7.98 19.01 -24.67
N LEU A 230 6.65 19.02 -24.62
CA LEU A 230 5.77 19.20 -25.78
C LEU A 230 5.28 20.65 -25.94
N TYR A 231 5.81 21.58 -25.14
CA TYR A 231 5.57 23.03 -25.18
C TYR A 231 6.90 23.79 -25.16
#